data_AF-A0A7J4QXB0-F1
#
_entry.id   AF-A0A7J4QXB0-F1
#
_cell.length_a   1.000
_cell.length_b   1.000
_cell.length_c   1.000
_cell.angle_alpha   90.00
_cell.angle_beta   90.00
_cell.angle_gamma   90.00
#
_symmetry.space_group_name_H-M   'P 1'
#
loop_
_entity.id
_entity.type
_entity.pdbx_description
1 polymer ?
#
loop_
_entity_poly.entity_id
_entity_poly.type
_entity_poly.pdbx_seq_one_letter_code
_entity_poly.pdbx_strand_id
1 'polypeptide(L)'
;MMRLDNTHIALAYSIPTSNRSSSLQQKSNLKTALKSTNLLIPIGGFLIDGNDALLVFKNGELSDATPEWLGQTLGEIQSNLGSFSSPNDEKRWNQRLKDLEDELKPNTLWRAPHTSATVGIPSVRIDPGWVVDVEGEQCVLPLNQSVSELLLCGTERLPGIAEFIHLEGRLVEDKGLNPDQIKTFFEHWKEEVPSRWSSRKALSTVLGGAWIWRYYDVLVVNAESVLYGDEARYESAQKWLKDVSRLQAHLGVLRVWKSGVWVGIATIIVAYYAWQLDTLSNVESVGLAALGALVSIASNVLYWKKDPPAF
;
A
#
# COMPACT_ATOMS: atom_id res chain seq x y z
N MET A 1 24.57 -3.38 8.45
CA MET A 1 25.00 -4.73 8.02
C MET A 1 26.37 -5.01 8.60
N MET A 2 26.66 -6.24 9.03
CA MET A 2 27.99 -6.63 9.52
C MET A 2 28.48 -7.82 8.73
N ARG A 3 29.70 -7.76 8.18
CA ARG A 3 30.34 -8.93 7.56
C ARG A 3 30.89 -9.82 8.68
N LEU A 4 30.41 -11.07 8.75
CA LEU A 4 30.85 -12.01 9.78
C LEU A 4 32.16 -12.71 9.36
N ASP A 5 32.23 -13.12 8.09
CA ASP A 5 33.37 -13.79 7.49
C ASP A 5 33.36 -13.56 5.95
N ASN A 6 34.02 -14.43 5.17
CA ASN A 6 34.03 -14.34 3.71
C ASN A 6 32.79 -14.95 3.04
N THR A 7 31.91 -15.61 3.80
CA THR A 7 30.78 -16.38 3.30
C THR A 7 29.44 -15.90 3.85
N HIS A 8 29.43 -15.07 4.90
CA HIS A 8 28.23 -14.60 5.59
C HIS A 8 28.26 -13.11 5.96
N ILE A 9 27.07 -12.52 5.87
CA ILE A 9 26.73 -11.21 6.44
C ILE A 9 25.62 -11.38 7.49
N ALA A 10 25.53 -10.43 8.40
CA ALA A 10 24.50 -10.36 9.41
C ALA A 10 23.77 -9.02 9.40
N LEU A 11 22.47 -9.09 9.63
CA LEU A 11 21.60 -7.97 9.96
C LEU A 11 21.23 -8.08 11.43
N ALA A 12 21.66 -7.10 12.24
CA ALA A 12 21.34 -7.02 13.65
C ALA A 12 20.28 -5.95 13.88
N TYR A 13 19.27 -6.26 14.68
CA TYR A 13 18.23 -5.31 15.09
C TYR A 13 18.57 -4.80 16.49
N SER A 14 18.71 -3.48 16.62
CA SER A 14 18.88 -2.82 17.92
C SER A 14 17.67 -3.03 18.83
N ILE A 15 16.48 -3.08 18.22
CA ILE A 15 15.21 -3.38 18.88
C ILE A 15 14.54 -4.49 18.05
N PRO A 16 14.49 -5.74 18.56
CA PRO A 16 13.79 -6.84 17.88
C PRO A 16 12.29 -6.54 17.76
N THR A 17 11.78 -6.37 16.54
CA THR A 17 10.38 -5.92 16.32
C THR A 17 9.41 -7.01 15.91
N SER A 18 9.88 -8.05 15.23
CA SER A 18 9.08 -9.21 14.82
C SER A 18 9.99 -10.35 14.39
N ASN A 19 9.43 -11.52 14.08
CA ASN A 19 10.12 -12.63 13.43
C ASN A 19 9.71 -12.83 11.96
N ARG A 20 9.23 -11.78 11.30
CA ARG A 20 8.67 -11.90 9.94
C ARG A 20 9.73 -12.42 8.98
N SER A 21 10.94 -11.87 9.02
CA SER A 21 12.04 -12.27 8.14
C SER A 21 12.50 -13.71 8.39
N SER A 22 12.75 -14.13 9.64
CA SER A 22 13.12 -15.53 9.91
C SER A 22 11.99 -16.52 9.61
N SER A 23 10.72 -16.10 9.75
CA SER A 23 9.57 -16.93 9.43
C SER A 23 9.47 -17.31 7.95
N LEU A 24 10.08 -16.52 7.05
CA LEU A 24 10.17 -16.83 5.61
C LEU A 24 10.95 -18.13 5.37
N GLN A 25 12.02 -18.36 6.13
CA GLN A 25 12.82 -19.57 6.06
C GLN A 25 12.15 -20.76 6.78
N GLN A 26 11.50 -20.48 7.92
CA GLN A 26 10.89 -21.53 8.77
C GLN A 26 9.62 -22.13 8.14
N LYS A 27 8.84 -21.33 7.42
CA LYS A 27 7.59 -21.76 6.79
C LYS A 27 7.87 -22.29 5.39
N SER A 28 7.81 -23.61 5.23
CA SER A 28 8.17 -24.30 3.98
C SER A 28 7.38 -23.82 2.76
N ASN A 29 6.11 -23.45 2.93
CA ASN A 29 5.27 -22.92 1.86
C ASN A 29 5.73 -21.51 1.39
N LEU A 30 6.09 -20.61 2.32
CA LEU A 30 6.59 -19.29 1.98
C LEU A 30 7.99 -19.37 1.35
N LYS A 31 8.87 -20.19 1.93
CA LYS A 31 10.20 -20.44 1.40
C LYS A 31 10.15 -20.93 -0.04
N THR A 32 9.30 -21.92 -0.33
CA THR A 32 9.15 -22.47 -1.68
C THR A 32 8.64 -21.42 -2.66
N ALA A 33 7.65 -20.61 -2.26
CA ALA A 33 7.10 -19.56 -3.11
C ALA A 33 8.10 -18.43 -3.42
N LEU A 34 9.00 -18.12 -2.47
CA LEU A 34 9.97 -17.04 -2.62
C LEU A 34 11.31 -17.49 -3.23
N LYS A 35 11.51 -18.80 -3.42
CA LYS A 35 12.79 -19.36 -3.90
C LYS A 35 13.20 -18.86 -5.29
N SER A 36 12.24 -18.52 -6.14
CA SER A 36 12.48 -18.03 -7.51
C SER A 36 12.51 -16.51 -7.64
N THR A 37 12.50 -15.78 -6.52
CA THR A 37 12.52 -14.31 -6.49
C THR A 37 13.90 -13.81 -6.11
N ASN A 38 14.20 -12.53 -6.37
CA ASN A 38 15.42 -11.86 -5.93
C ASN A 38 15.44 -11.55 -4.40
N LEU A 39 14.70 -12.28 -3.58
CA LEU A 39 14.71 -12.12 -2.12
C LEU A 39 15.78 -13.03 -1.50
N LEU A 40 16.76 -12.44 -0.80
CA LEU A 40 17.75 -13.22 -0.07
C LEU A 40 17.16 -13.72 1.26
N ILE A 41 16.71 -14.97 1.28
CA ILE A 41 16.11 -15.60 2.47
C ILE A 41 17.21 -15.83 3.54
N PRO A 42 16.97 -15.49 4.82
CA PRO A 42 17.95 -15.73 5.88
C PRO A 42 18.23 -17.23 6.05
N ILE A 43 19.50 -17.58 6.21
CA ILE A 43 19.96 -18.96 6.40
C ILE A 43 20.02 -19.36 7.88
N GLY A 44 20.04 -18.37 8.78
CA GLY A 44 20.10 -18.55 10.22
C GLY A 44 19.83 -17.24 10.95
N GLY A 45 19.90 -17.26 12.28
CA GLY A 45 19.65 -16.08 13.09
C GLY A 45 19.54 -16.39 14.58
N PHE A 46 19.29 -15.35 15.35
CA PHE A 46 19.06 -15.40 16.79
C PHE A 46 17.79 -14.62 17.13
N LEU A 47 16.96 -15.21 17.99
CA LEU A 47 15.73 -14.62 18.46
C LEU A 47 15.88 -14.13 19.91
N ILE A 48 15.29 -12.98 20.22
CA ILE A 48 15.05 -12.50 21.59
C ILE A 48 13.54 -12.37 21.75
N ASP A 49 12.99 -13.03 22.77
CA ASP A 49 11.54 -13.07 23.05
C ASP A 49 10.67 -13.42 21.82
N GLY A 50 11.20 -14.31 20.97
CA GLY A 50 10.54 -14.76 19.76
C GLY A 50 10.63 -13.80 18.56
N ASN A 51 11.33 -12.67 18.67
CA ASN A 51 11.58 -11.69 17.61
C ASN A 51 13.01 -11.77 17.08
N ASP A 52 13.23 -11.43 15.80
CA ASP A 52 14.57 -11.46 15.20
C ASP A 52 15.46 -10.38 15.81
N ALA A 53 16.50 -10.81 16.52
CA ALA A 53 17.57 -9.92 16.99
C ALA A 53 18.77 -9.94 16.04
N LEU A 54 19.04 -11.08 15.41
CA LEU A 54 20.09 -11.25 14.41
C LEU A 54 19.57 -12.15 13.29
N LEU A 55 19.83 -11.77 12.04
CA LEU A 55 19.61 -12.59 10.86
C LEU A 55 20.93 -12.77 10.12
N VAL A 56 21.19 -13.97 9.65
CA VAL A 56 22.39 -14.33 8.89
C VAL A 56 22.00 -14.66 7.46
N PHE A 57 22.75 -14.11 6.51
CA PHE A 57 22.58 -14.33 5.07
C PHE A 57 23.91 -14.74 4.45
N LYS A 58 23.84 -15.26 3.23
CA LYS A 58 25.03 -15.44 2.38
C LYS A 58 25.70 -14.09 2.13
N ASN A 59 27.03 -14.07 2.09
CA ASN A 59 27.79 -12.84 1.87
C ASN A 59 27.40 -12.18 0.55
N GLY A 60 27.23 -10.87 0.61
CA GLY A 60 26.98 -10.01 -0.53
C GLY A 60 27.43 -8.59 -0.23
N GLU A 61 27.72 -7.83 -1.28
CA GLU A 61 28.15 -6.44 -1.17
C GLU A 61 26.96 -5.51 -1.42
N LEU A 62 26.84 -4.41 -0.66
CA LEU A 62 25.76 -3.44 -0.90
C LEU A 62 25.85 -2.92 -2.33
N SER A 63 24.71 -2.89 -3.01
CA SER A 63 24.60 -2.42 -4.39
C SER A 63 23.44 -1.43 -4.50
N ASP A 64 23.55 -0.47 -5.40
CA ASP A 64 22.39 0.34 -5.78
C ASP A 64 21.52 -0.42 -6.78
N ALA A 65 20.20 -0.26 -6.67
CA ALA A 65 19.23 -0.84 -7.59
C ALA A 65 18.53 0.25 -8.40
N THR A 66 18.16 -0.08 -9.64
CA THR A 66 17.38 0.83 -10.47
C THR A 66 15.90 0.79 -10.09
N PRO A 67 15.13 1.85 -10.38
CA PRO A 67 13.68 1.86 -10.15
C PRO A 67 12.95 0.71 -10.85
N GLU A 68 13.37 0.37 -12.07
CA GLU A 68 12.85 -0.76 -12.86
C GLU A 68 12.98 -2.07 -12.08
N TRP A 69 14.20 -2.37 -11.63
CA TRP A 69 14.53 -3.62 -10.94
C TRP A 69 13.80 -3.74 -9.59
N LEU A 70 13.70 -2.64 -8.83
CA LEU A 70 12.96 -2.64 -7.57
C LEU A 70 11.46 -2.86 -7.78
N GLY A 71 10.89 -2.26 -8.84
CA GLY A 71 9.48 -2.42 -9.19
C GLY A 71 9.17 -3.88 -9.53
N GLN A 72 9.98 -4.45 -10.42
CA GLN A 72 9.88 -5.86 -10.80
C GLN A 72 10.05 -6.78 -9.59
N THR A 73 11.14 -6.61 -8.81
CA THR A 73 11.45 -7.46 -7.65
C THR A 73 10.33 -7.43 -6.61
N LEU A 74 9.81 -6.24 -6.26
CA LEU A 74 8.70 -6.12 -5.33
C LEU A 74 7.45 -6.81 -5.88
N GLY A 75 7.12 -6.58 -7.15
CA GLY A 75 5.96 -7.16 -7.79
C GLY A 75 6.02 -8.68 -7.84
N GLU A 76 7.17 -9.26 -8.20
CA GLU A 76 7.42 -10.70 -8.22
C GLU A 76 7.25 -11.33 -6.84
N ILE A 77 7.85 -10.73 -5.80
CA ILE A 77 7.69 -11.18 -4.40
C ILE A 77 6.21 -11.21 -4.01
N GLN A 78 5.50 -10.12 -4.26
CA GLN A 78 4.08 -10.00 -3.90
C GLN A 78 3.18 -10.95 -4.70
N SER A 79 3.49 -11.17 -5.98
CA SER A 79 2.79 -12.09 -6.87
C SER A 79 2.92 -13.53 -6.37
N ASN A 80 4.14 -13.96 -6.03
CA ASN A 80 4.40 -15.28 -5.46
C ASN A 80 3.71 -15.48 -4.09
N LEU A 81 3.60 -14.43 -3.28
CA LEU A 81 2.91 -14.45 -1.99
C LEU A 81 1.38 -14.36 -2.11
N GLY A 82 0.84 -14.04 -3.29
CA GLY A 82 -0.59 -13.83 -3.52
C GLY A 82 -1.44 -15.06 -3.22
N SER A 83 -0.90 -16.27 -3.39
CA SER A 83 -1.57 -17.53 -3.04
C SER A 83 -1.82 -17.69 -1.53
N PHE A 84 -1.09 -16.94 -0.69
CA PHE A 84 -1.24 -16.91 0.76
C PHE A 84 -1.99 -15.67 1.25
N SER A 85 -2.60 -14.91 0.35
CA SER A 85 -3.34 -13.69 0.71
C SER A 85 -4.55 -14.00 1.62
N SER A 86 -4.84 -13.08 2.54
CA SER A 86 -6.11 -13.04 3.25
C SER A 86 -7.12 -12.21 2.45
N PRO A 87 -8.43 -12.45 2.61
CA PRO A 87 -9.45 -11.57 2.05
C PRO A 87 -9.27 -10.10 2.45
N ASN A 88 -10.02 -9.23 1.80
CA ASN A 88 -10.11 -7.81 2.17
C ASN A 88 -10.41 -7.66 3.66
N ASP A 89 -9.64 -6.81 4.34
CA ASP A 89 -9.72 -6.60 5.78
C ASP A 89 -9.82 -5.11 6.13
N GLU A 90 -10.66 -4.40 5.37
CA GLU A 90 -10.92 -2.97 5.49
C GLU A 90 -11.13 -2.52 6.94
N LYS A 91 -11.84 -3.33 7.75
CA LYS A 91 -12.11 -2.99 9.14
C LYS A 91 -10.82 -2.88 9.95
N ARG A 92 -9.90 -3.85 9.85
CA ARG A 92 -8.64 -3.83 10.59
C ARG A 92 -7.66 -2.80 10.04
N TRP A 93 -7.63 -2.59 8.73
CA TRP A 93 -6.80 -1.53 8.13
C TRP A 93 -7.22 -0.12 8.55
N ASN A 94 -8.52 0.15 8.57
CA ASN A 94 -9.05 1.41 9.09
C ASN A 94 -8.85 1.56 10.61
N GLN A 95 -8.87 0.45 11.36
CA GLN A 95 -8.53 0.47 12.79
C GLN A 95 -7.05 0.81 13.00
N ARG A 96 -6.14 0.21 12.23
CA ARG A 96 -4.70 0.53 12.27
C ARG A 96 -4.42 2.02 12.07
N LEU A 97 -5.08 2.63 11.09
CA LEU A 97 -5.00 4.07 10.86
C LEU A 97 -5.53 4.87 12.05
N LYS A 98 -6.64 4.42 12.64
CA LYS A 98 -7.18 5.03 13.86
C LYS A 98 -6.18 4.98 15.00
N ASP A 99 -5.51 3.85 15.21
CA ASP A 99 -4.57 3.67 16.32
C ASP A 99 -3.38 4.65 16.18
N LEU A 100 -2.85 4.81 14.96
CA LEU A 100 -1.84 5.83 14.66
C LEU A 100 -2.35 7.26 14.87
N GLU A 101 -3.56 7.56 14.41
CA GLU A 101 -4.16 8.90 14.56
C GLU A 101 -4.44 9.25 16.02
N ASP A 102 -4.90 8.29 16.84
CA ASP A 102 -5.18 8.52 18.26
C ASP A 102 -3.90 8.88 19.03
N GLU A 103 -2.78 8.22 18.71
CA GLU A 103 -1.49 8.47 19.34
C GLU A 103 -0.85 9.77 18.82
N LEU A 104 -0.74 9.91 17.50
CA LEU A 104 -0.02 11.02 16.86
C LEU A 104 -0.83 12.32 16.80
N LYS A 105 -2.14 12.24 17.01
CA LYS A 105 -3.10 13.36 16.99
C LYS A 105 -2.91 14.29 15.78
N PRO A 106 -2.88 13.76 14.54
CA PRO A 106 -2.82 14.59 13.36
C PRO A 106 -4.10 15.45 13.25
N ASN A 107 -4.01 16.58 12.57
CA ASN A 107 -5.17 17.46 12.32
C ASN A 107 -6.17 16.89 11.29
N THR A 108 -5.97 15.65 10.83
CA THR A 108 -6.76 15.01 9.78
C THR A 108 -7.05 13.57 10.19
N LEU A 109 -8.23 13.07 9.82
CA LEU A 109 -8.65 11.67 10.04
C LEU A 109 -9.08 11.09 8.70
N TRP A 110 -8.57 9.93 8.31
CA TRP A 110 -8.90 9.35 7.00
C TRP A 110 -9.34 7.90 7.10
N ARG A 111 -10.56 7.61 6.62
CA ARG A 111 -11.07 6.26 6.39
C ARG A 111 -11.41 6.05 4.93
N ALA A 112 -11.12 4.86 4.42
CA ALA A 112 -11.41 4.50 3.04
C ALA A 112 -12.10 3.14 2.95
N PRO A 113 -13.11 3.00 2.09
CA PRO A 113 -13.56 1.69 1.67
C PRO A 113 -12.49 1.07 0.75
N HIS A 114 -12.35 -0.24 0.73
CA HIS A 114 -11.42 -0.95 -0.15
C HIS A 114 -12.16 -1.90 -1.08
N THR A 115 -11.64 -2.08 -2.29
CA THR A 115 -12.23 -3.03 -3.25
C THR A 115 -11.97 -4.48 -2.82
N SER A 116 -12.79 -5.42 -3.29
CA SER A 116 -12.54 -6.86 -3.08
C SER A 116 -11.22 -7.36 -3.70
N ALA A 117 -10.63 -6.60 -4.62
CA ALA A 117 -9.31 -6.89 -5.17
C ALA A 117 -8.17 -6.51 -4.22
N THR A 118 -8.41 -5.63 -3.25
CA THR A 118 -7.45 -5.27 -2.20
C THR A 118 -7.45 -6.37 -1.14
N VAL A 119 -6.35 -7.12 -1.06
CA VAL A 119 -6.19 -8.31 -0.20
C VAL A 119 -4.93 -8.17 0.64
N GLY A 120 -4.95 -8.69 1.87
CA GLY A 120 -3.78 -8.66 2.75
C GLY A 120 -2.77 -9.74 2.35
N ILE A 121 -1.48 -9.41 2.26
CA ILE A 121 -0.43 -10.38 1.90
C ILE A 121 0.52 -10.63 3.07
N PRO A 122 1.17 -11.81 3.17
CA PRO A 122 2.34 -11.96 4.03
C PRO A 122 3.34 -10.85 3.73
N SER A 123 3.76 -10.11 4.75
CA SER A 123 4.60 -8.95 4.55
C SER A 123 6.05 -9.35 4.36
N VAL A 124 6.67 -8.80 3.31
CA VAL A 124 8.11 -8.86 3.05
C VAL A 124 8.55 -7.43 2.84
N ARG A 125 8.96 -6.77 3.92
CA ARG A 125 9.47 -5.41 3.81
C ARG A 125 10.83 -5.44 3.14
N ILE A 126 10.99 -4.58 2.15
CA ILE A 126 12.26 -4.32 1.49
C ILE A 126 12.51 -2.82 1.50
N ASP A 127 13.78 -2.44 1.34
CA ASP A 127 14.23 -1.06 1.43
C ASP A 127 15.36 -0.83 0.40
N PRO A 128 15.41 0.33 -0.27
CA PRO A 128 16.35 0.56 -1.36
C PRO A 128 17.80 0.70 -0.88
N GLY A 129 18.02 0.87 0.43
CA GLY A 129 19.35 0.84 1.06
C GLY A 129 19.85 -0.57 1.40
N TRP A 130 19.01 -1.60 1.26
CA TRP A 130 19.30 -2.99 1.65
C TRP A 130 19.22 -3.96 0.46
N VAL A 131 19.84 -3.55 -0.64
CA VAL A 131 20.10 -4.39 -1.82
C VAL A 131 21.56 -4.84 -1.79
N VAL A 132 21.79 -6.12 -2.08
CA VAL A 132 23.11 -6.73 -2.10
C VAL A 132 23.35 -7.47 -3.41
N ASP A 133 24.58 -7.42 -3.92
CA ASP A 133 25.08 -8.32 -4.96
C ASP A 133 25.61 -9.59 -4.29
N VAL A 134 25.06 -10.74 -4.67
CA VAL A 134 25.49 -12.06 -4.23
C VAL A 134 25.91 -12.84 -5.47
N GLU A 135 27.22 -12.99 -5.67
CA GLU A 135 27.80 -13.74 -6.79
C GLU A 135 27.36 -13.22 -8.17
N GLY A 136 27.22 -11.90 -8.33
CA GLY A 136 26.82 -11.26 -9.57
C GLY A 136 25.30 -11.16 -9.78
N GLU A 137 24.50 -11.60 -8.81
CA GLU A 137 23.05 -11.44 -8.81
C GLU A 137 22.61 -10.45 -7.73
N GLN A 138 21.85 -9.42 -8.11
CA GLN A 138 21.25 -8.51 -7.15
C GLN A 138 20.12 -9.21 -6.39
N CYS A 139 20.08 -8.98 -5.08
CA CYS A 139 19.06 -9.49 -4.17
C CYS A 139 18.65 -8.42 -3.15
N VAL A 140 17.38 -8.40 -2.76
CA VAL A 140 16.87 -7.58 -1.65
C VAL A 140 16.90 -8.37 -0.34
N LEU A 141 17.19 -7.70 0.77
CA LEU A 141 17.09 -8.30 2.10
C LEU A 141 15.67 -8.10 2.68
N PRO A 142 15.04 -9.13 3.28
CA PRO A 142 13.80 -8.98 4.01
C PRO A 142 14.04 -8.29 5.35
N LEU A 143 13.29 -7.22 5.59
CA LEU A 143 13.30 -6.47 6.84
C LEU A 143 12.06 -6.76 7.69
N ASN A 144 12.21 -6.54 8.99
CA ASN A 144 11.09 -6.56 9.91
C ASN A 144 10.32 -5.23 9.89
N GLN A 145 9.13 -5.25 10.50
CA GLN A 145 8.37 -4.02 10.74
C GLN A 145 9.18 -3.03 11.59
N SER A 146 8.86 -1.74 11.49
CA SER A 146 9.61 -0.75 12.26
C SER A 146 9.18 -0.71 13.72
N VAL A 147 10.00 -0.04 14.55
CA VAL A 147 9.70 0.10 15.97
C VAL A 147 8.40 0.87 16.17
N SER A 148 8.18 1.94 15.40
CA SER A 148 6.93 2.72 15.44
C SER A 148 5.72 1.86 15.12
N GLU A 149 5.80 0.97 14.12
CA GLU A 149 4.69 0.08 13.82
C GLU A 149 4.47 -0.99 14.89
N LEU A 150 5.54 -1.51 15.50
CA LEU A 150 5.39 -2.44 16.63
C LEU A 150 4.63 -1.78 17.79
N LEU A 151 4.94 -0.52 18.08
CA LEU A 151 4.36 0.19 19.21
C LEU A 151 2.93 0.69 18.95
N LEU A 152 2.65 1.12 17.72
CA LEU A 152 1.44 1.89 17.41
C LEU A 152 0.42 1.15 16.55
N CYS A 153 0.78 0.02 15.95
CA CYS A 153 -0.06 -0.64 14.97
C CYS A 153 -0.37 -2.10 15.31
N GLY A 154 -1.47 -2.61 14.73
CA GLY A 154 -1.84 -4.02 14.82
C GLY A 154 -0.95 -4.97 14.01
N THR A 155 -1.25 -6.27 14.08
CA THR A 155 -0.49 -7.35 13.41
C THR A 155 -1.16 -7.85 12.12
N GLU A 156 -2.18 -7.17 11.62
CA GLU A 156 -2.86 -7.53 10.38
C GLU A 156 -1.95 -7.46 9.17
N ARG A 157 -2.31 -8.22 8.14
CA ARG A 157 -1.62 -8.18 6.85
C ARG A 157 -2.05 -6.96 6.08
N LEU A 158 -1.10 -6.15 5.67
CA LEU A 158 -1.35 -5.02 4.77
C LEU A 158 -1.48 -5.51 3.32
N PRO A 159 -2.18 -4.77 2.46
CA PRO A 159 -2.19 -5.10 1.04
C PRO A 159 -0.86 -4.76 0.37
N GLY A 160 -0.56 -5.42 -0.74
CA GLY A 160 0.72 -5.21 -1.46
C GLY A 160 0.96 -3.75 -1.89
N ILE A 161 -0.11 -3.01 -2.18
CA ILE A 161 -0.01 -1.56 -2.48
C ILE A 161 0.52 -0.75 -1.28
N ALA A 162 0.34 -1.21 -0.03
CA ALA A 162 0.89 -0.53 1.14
C ALA A 162 2.42 -0.64 1.19
N GLU A 163 2.95 -1.83 0.90
CA GLU A 163 4.41 -2.04 0.81
C GLU A 163 5.01 -1.32 -0.41
N PHE A 164 4.28 -1.27 -1.53
CA PHE A 164 4.68 -0.46 -2.69
C PHE A 164 4.83 1.01 -2.29
N ILE A 165 3.84 1.57 -1.61
CA ILE A 165 3.86 2.98 -1.21
C ILE A 165 4.97 3.25 -0.19
N HIS A 166 5.22 2.32 0.72
CA HIS A 166 6.33 2.42 1.66
C HIS A 166 7.68 2.49 0.92
N LEU A 167 7.92 1.58 -0.03
CA LEU A 167 9.15 1.56 -0.82
C LEU A 167 9.29 2.80 -1.69
N GLU A 168 8.21 3.25 -2.33
CA GLU A 168 8.20 4.50 -3.08
C GLU A 168 8.53 5.69 -2.19
N GLY A 169 8.02 5.74 -0.95
CA GLY A 169 8.32 6.78 0.02
C GLY A 169 9.82 6.85 0.33
N ARG A 170 10.46 5.70 0.58
CA ARG A 170 11.92 5.59 0.76
C ARG A 170 12.69 6.03 -0.49
N LEU A 171 12.22 5.65 -1.67
CA LEU A 171 12.87 6.04 -2.93
C LEU A 171 12.83 7.56 -3.18
N VAL A 172 11.72 8.22 -2.82
CA VAL A 172 11.62 9.68 -2.94
C VAL A 172 12.46 10.37 -1.86
N GLU A 173 12.35 9.94 -0.60
CA GLU A 173 13.04 10.60 0.53
C GLU A 173 14.55 10.35 0.52
N ASP A 174 14.97 9.09 0.37
CA ASP A 174 16.35 8.66 0.61
C ASP A 174 17.19 8.65 -0.67
N LYS A 175 16.55 8.40 -1.83
CA LYS A 175 17.22 8.32 -3.14
C LYS A 175 16.89 9.50 -4.06
N GLY A 176 15.95 10.37 -3.69
CA GLY A 176 15.62 11.58 -4.45
C GLY A 176 15.02 11.31 -5.83
N LEU A 177 14.31 10.19 -6.02
CA LEU A 177 13.72 9.84 -7.31
C LEU A 177 12.70 10.91 -7.74
N ASN A 178 12.76 11.27 -9.02
CA ASN A 178 11.81 12.20 -9.63
C ASN A 178 10.52 11.48 -10.09
N PRO A 179 9.45 12.23 -10.45
CA PRO A 179 8.18 11.63 -10.85
C PRO A 179 8.26 10.65 -12.01
N ASP A 180 9.15 10.87 -13.00
CA ASP A 180 9.29 9.96 -14.14
C ASP A 180 9.91 8.62 -13.70
N GLN A 181 10.87 8.64 -12.78
CA GLN A 181 11.46 7.44 -12.20
C GLN A 181 10.46 6.67 -11.33
N ILE A 182 9.62 7.37 -10.56
CA ILE A 182 8.55 6.74 -9.78
C ILE A 182 7.51 6.10 -10.70
N LYS A 183 7.20 6.74 -11.83
CA LYS A 183 6.31 6.15 -12.84
C LYS A 183 6.91 4.88 -13.42
N THR A 184 8.21 4.86 -13.71
CA THR A 184 8.89 3.65 -14.17
C THR A 184 8.84 2.52 -13.14
N PHE A 185 9.15 2.83 -11.87
CA PHE A 185 9.01 1.88 -10.75
C PHE A 185 7.58 1.31 -10.66
N PHE A 186 6.57 2.17 -10.77
CA PHE A 186 5.17 1.77 -10.73
C PHE A 186 4.77 0.87 -11.89
N GLU A 187 5.18 1.17 -13.12
CA GLU A 187 4.82 0.35 -14.28
C GLU A 187 5.43 -1.06 -14.17
N HIS A 188 6.69 -1.19 -13.74
CA HIS A 188 7.31 -2.51 -13.57
C HIS A 188 6.68 -3.30 -12.42
N TRP A 189 6.31 -2.65 -11.31
CA TRP A 189 5.53 -3.31 -10.26
C TRP A 189 4.18 -3.81 -10.78
N LYS A 190 3.49 -2.98 -11.57
CA LYS A 190 2.17 -3.27 -12.12
C LYS A 190 2.18 -4.43 -13.12
N GLU A 191 3.27 -4.62 -13.85
CA GLU A 191 3.48 -5.72 -14.80
C GLU A 191 3.56 -7.09 -14.10
N GLU A 192 4.13 -7.13 -12.89
CA GLU A 192 4.37 -8.37 -12.15
C GLU A 192 3.23 -8.79 -11.22
N VAL A 193 2.53 -7.83 -10.59
CA VAL A 193 1.42 -8.14 -9.69
C VAL A 193 0.16 -8.58 -10.44
N PRO A 194 -0.74 -9.38 -9.81
CA PRO A 194 -2.01 -9.72 -10.41
C PRO A 194 -2.78 -8.48 -10.90
N SER A 195 -3.21 -8.47 -12.15
CA SER A 195 -3.84 -7.30 -12.81
C SER A 195 -5.03 -6.69 -12.05
N ARG A 196 -5.72 -7.49 -11.23
CA ARG A 196 -6.79 -7.01 -10.34
C ARG A 196 -6.27 -6.05 -9.25
N TRP A 197 -5.06 -6.24 -8.74
CA TRP A 197 -4.43 -5.43 -7.67
C TRP A 197 -3.99 -4.06 -8.18
N SER A 198 -3.54 -3.98 -9.43
CA SER A 198 -3.14 -2.75 -10.12
C SER A 198 -4.27 -2.14 -10.97
N SER A 199 -5.49 -2.65 -10.84
CA SER A 199 -6.64 -2.13 -11.59
C SER A 199 -6.98 -0.70 -11.16
N ARG A 200 -7.52 0.10 -12.09
CA ARG A 200 -7.96 1.49 -11.81
C ARG A 200 -8.88 1.58 -10.58
N LYS A 201 -9.74 0.57 -10.36
CA LYS A 201 -10.62 0.50 -9.19
C LYS A 201 -9.84 0.25 -7.90
N ALA A 202 -8.90 -0.70 -7.91
CA ALA A 202 -8.09 -1.03 -6.73
C ALA A 202 -7.16 0.11 -6.32
N LEU A 203 -6.70 0.91 -7.29
CA LEU A 203 -5.83 2.06 -7.07
C LEU A 203 -6.57 3.39 -6.84
N SER A 204 -7.90 3.42 -6.99
CA SER A 204 -8.70 4.63 -6.88
C SER A 204 -8.63 5.25 -5.48
N THR A 205 -8.50 6.58 -5.44
CA THR A 205 -8.40 7.37 -4.20
C THR A 205 -9.66 7.20 -3.34
N VAL A 206 -10.84 7.13 -3.97
CA VAL A 206 -12.13 6.97 -3.27
C VAL A 206 -12.34 5.53 -2.77
N LEU A 207 -11.63 4.55 -3.34
CA LEU A 207 -11.74 3.13 -3.04
C LEU A 207 -10.51 2.57 -2.31
N GLY A 208 -9.82 3.43 -1.53
CA GLY A 208 -8.78 2.97 -0.62
C GLY A 208 -7.52 2.45 -1.35
N GLY A 209 -7.21 3.04 -2.50
CA GLY A 209 -5.99 2.78 -3.26
C GLY A 209 -4.75 3.47 -2.71
N ALA A 210 -3.86 3.95 -3.58
CA ALA A 210 -2.53 4.44 -3.21
C ALA A 210 -2.51 5.51 -2.09
N TRP A 211 -3.41 6.49 -2.16
CA TRP A 211 -3.35 7.67 -1.30
C TRP A 211 -3.63 7.43 0.19
N ILE A 212 -4.50 6.47 0.54
CA ILE A 212 -4.72 6.12 1.95
C ILE A 212 -3.48 5.42 2.54
N TRP A 213 -2.79 4.63 1.72
CA TRP A 213 -1.54 3.98 2.12
C TRP A 213 -0.37 4.95 2.17
N ARG A 214 -0.40 6.04 1.39
CA ARG A 214 0.54 7.16 1.56
C ARG A 214 0.31 7.86 2.88
N TYR A 215 -0.96 8.10 3.22
CA TYR A 215 -1.32 8.67 4.51
C TYR A 215 -0.83 7.80 5.66
N TYR A 216 -1.04 6.48 5.56
CA TYR A 216 -0.48 5.50 6.49
C TYR A 216 1.04 5.61 6.61
N ASP A 217 1.76 5.55 5.48
CA ASP A 217 3.23 5.61 5.46
C ASP A 217 3.73 6.90 6.13
N VAL A 218 3.20 8.07 5.77
CA VAL A 218 3.62 9.36 6.34
C VAL A 218 3.33 9.44 7.85
N LEU A 219 2.26 8.82 8.36
CA LEU A 219 2.04 8.73 9.81
C LEU A 219 3.12 7.88 10.50
N VAL A 220 3.51 6.75 9.91
CA VAL A 220 4.59 5.91 10.42
C VAL A 220 5.93 6.67 10.37
N VAL A 221 6.21 7.35 9.26
CA VAL A 221 7.39 8.22 9.11
C VAL A 221 7.42 9.28 10.20
N ASN A 222 6.31 9.98 10.44
CA ASN A 222 6.21 10.98 11.49
C ASN A 222 6.54 10.40 12.88
N ALA A 223 6.01 9.21 13.21
CA ALA A 223 6.31 8.53 14.45
C ALA A 223 7.79 8.13 14.56
N GLU A 224 8.38 7.58 13.49
CA GLU A 224 9.80 7.23 13.43
C GLU A 224 10.69 8.45 13.60
N SER A 225 10.37 9.57 12.95
CA SER A 225 11.14 10.80 13.06
C SER A 225 11.17 11.32 14.50
N VAL A 226 10.06 11.24 15.22
CA VAL A 226 10.02 11.58 16.65
C VAL A 226 10.85 10.58 17.47
N LEU A 227 10.72 9.28 17.22
CA LEU A 227 11.43 8.24 17.95
C LEU A 227 12.96 8.34 17.82
N TYR A 228 13.44 8.67 16.61
CA TYR A 228 14.87 8.76 16.32
C TYR A 228 15.44 10.19 16.36
N GLY A 229 14.60 11.20 16.61
CA GLY A 229 15.03 12.60 16.65
C GLY A 229 15.44 13.19 15.30
N ASP A 230 14.81 12.75 14.21
CA ASP A 230 15.06 13.23 12.85
C ASP A 230 14.16 14.42 12.52
N GLU A 231 14.65 15.64 12.82
CA GLU A 231 13.90 16.89 12.63
C GLU A 231 13.54 17.14 11.15
N ALA A 232 14.45 16.85 10.22
CA ALA A 232 14.23 17.11 8.80
C ALA A 232 13.10 16.23 8.24
N ARG A 233 13.13 14.93 8.58
CA ARG A 233 12.09 13.98 8.16
C ARG A 233 10.75 14.27 8.87
N TYR A 234 10.79 14.71 10.13
CA TYR A 234 9.60 15.18 10.85
C TYR A 234 8.93 16.38 10.15
N GLU A 235 9.71 17.41 9.80
CA GLU A 235 9.17 18.59 9.10
C GLU A 235 8.55 18.24 7.74
N SER A 236 9.19 17.34 6.99
CA SER A 236 8.67 16.81 5.73
C SER A 236 7.33 16.10 5.91
N ALA A 237 7.23 15.19 6.88
CA ALA A 237 6.01 14.47 7.19
C ALA A 237 4.88 15.42 7.64
N GLN A 238 5.18 16.38 8.52
CA GLN A 238 4.22 17.39 8.97
C GLN A 238 3.72 18.28 7.83
N LYS A 239 4.59 18.65 6.89
CA LYS A 239 4.20 19.42 5.70
C LYS A 239 3.19 18.64 4.86
N TRP A 240 3.45 17.37 4.59
CA TRP A 240 2.52 16.52 3.84
C TRP A 240 1.19 16.33 4.59
N LEU A 241 1.23 16.07 5.90
CA LEU A 241 0.02 15.89 6.73
C LEU A 241 -0.88 17.13 6.76
N LYS A 242 -0.31 18.35 6.68
CA LYS A 242 -1.09 19.60 6.55
C LYS A 242 -1.86 19.66 5.23
N ASP A 243 -1.26 19.17 4.14
CA ASP A 243 -1.86 19.14 2.81
C ASP A 243 -2.94 18.06 2.65
N VAL A 244 -3.02 17.07 3.55
CA VAL A 244 -4.07 16.03 3.54
C VAL A 244 -5.48 16.62 3.56
N SER A 245 -5.70 17.73 4.24
CA SER A 245 -7.00 18.42 4.25
C SER A 245 -7.49 18.79 2.84
N ARG A 246 -6.58 19.18 1.94
CA ARG A 246 -6.87 19.49 0.53
C ARG A 246 -7.20 18.23 -0.26
N LEU A 247 -6.46 17.14 -0.02
CA LEU A 247 -6.74 15.83 -0.61
C LEU A 247 -8.13 15.32 -0.19
N GLN A 248 -8.49 15.50 1.08
CA GLN A 248 -9.80 15.12 1.60
C GLN A 248 -10.94 15.98 1.05
N ALA A 249 -10.71 17.28 0.84
CA ALA A 249 -11.68 18.14 0.15
C ALA A 249 -11.92 17.67 -1.29
N HIS A 250 -10.86 17.32 -2.02
CA HIS A 250 -10.96 16.74 -3.36
C HIS A 250 -11.71 15.41 -3.36
N LEU A 251 -11.44 14.54 -2.40
CA LEU A 251 -12.19 13.30 -2.18
C LEU A 251 -13.68 13.54 -1.92
N GLY A 252 -14.03 14.57 -1.15
CA GLY A 252 -15.41 14.98 -0.92
C GLY A 252 -16.13 15.23 -2.25
N VAL A 253 -15.49 15.96 -3.16
CA VAL A 253 -16.02 16.20 -4.52
C VAL A 253 -16.15 14.90 -5.30
N LEU A 254 -15.16 14.01 -5.27
CA LEU A 254 -15.23 12.72 -5.97
C LEU A 254 -16.35 11.82 -5.43
N ARG A 255 -16.59 11.82 -4.11
CA ARG A 255 -17.70 11.08 -3.49
C ARG A 255 -19.06 11.62 -3.95
N VAL A 256 -19.21 12.93 -4.15
CA VAL A 256 -20.44 13.52 -4.71
C VAL A 256 -20.68 13.00 -6.14
N TRP A 257 -19.65 13.02 -7.00
CA TRP A 257 -19.78 12.45 -8.36
C TRP A 257 -20.10 10.95 -8.32
N LYS A 258 -19.53 10.21 -7.39
CA LYS A 258 -19.86 8.78 -7.24
C LYS A 258 -21.30 8.58 -6.75
N SER A 259 -21.81 9.42 -5.84
CA SER A 259 -23.20 9.34 -5.37
C SER A 259 -24.22 9.70 -6.45
N GLY A 260 -23.87 10.52 -7.45
CA GLY A 260 -24.76 10.84 -8.57
C GLY A 260 -25.21 9.61 -9.37
N VAL A 261 -24.43 8.53 -9.36
CA VAL A 261 -24.82 7.22 -9.91
C VAL A 261 -26.05 6.67 -9.19
N TRP A 262 -26.04 6.69 -7.86
CA TRP A 262 -27.16 6.23 -7.04
C TRP A 262 -28.38 7.13 -7.16
N VAL A 263 -28.18 8.44 -7.25
CA VAL A 263 -29.28 9.39 -7.53
C VAL A 263 -29.95 9.05 -8.85
N GLY A 264 -29.17 8.83 -9.92
CA GLY A 264 -29.70 8.45 -11.22
C GLY A 264 -30.47 7.12 -11.20
N ILE A 265 -29.96 6.11 -10.50
CA ILE A 265 -30.63 4.81 -10.32
C ILE A 265 -31.94 4.98 -9.52
N ALA A 266 -31.92 5.74 -8.42
CA ALA A 266 -33.11 6.00 -7.63
C ALA A 266 -34.17 6.72 -8.46
N THR A 267 -33.79 7.69 -9.30
CA THR A 267 -34.70 8.37 -10.22
C THR A 267 -35.35 7.40 -11.21
N ILE A 268 -34.60 6.42 -11.75
CA ILE A 268 -35.16 5.38 -12.62
C ILE A 268 -36.18 4.52 -11.86
N ILE A 269 -35.87 4.13 -10.63
CA ILE A 269 -36.78 3.33 -9.78
C ILE A 269 -38.05 4.13 -9.46
N VAL A 270 -37.90 5.41 -9.10
CA VAL A 270 -39.04 6.31 -8.85
C VAL A 270 -39.88 6.47 -10.11
N ALA A 271 -39.28 6.64 -11.28
CA ALA A 271 -40.01 6.73 -12.54
C ALA A 271 -40.85 5.47 -12.81
N TYR A 272 -40.29 4.28 -12.54
CA TYR A 272 -41.00 3.01 -12.69
C TYR A 272 -42.20 2.89 -11.74
N TYR A 273 -42.01 3.16 -10.45
CA TYR A 273 -43.11 3.09 -9.48
C TYR A 273 -44.16 4.18 -9.68
N ALA A 274 -43.74 5.39 -10.08
CA ALA A 274 -44.66 6.47 -10.37
C ALA A 274 -45.56 6.16 -11.59
N TRP A 275 -45.02 5.47 -12.59
CA TRP A 275 -45.79 4.92 -13.69
C TRP A 275 -46.75 3.82 -13.21
N GLN A 276 -46.27 2.88 -12.39
CA GLN A 276 -47.09 1.77 -11.88
C GLN A 276 -48.27 2.25 -11.01
N LEU A 277 -48.11 3.36 -10.31
CA LEU A 277 -49.15 3.97 -9.47
C LEU A 277 -50.05 4.96 -10.24
N ASP A 278 -49.95 5.02 -11.57
CA ASP A 278 -50.69 5.96 -12.44
C ASP A 278 -50.47 7.45 -12.08
N THR A 279 -49.39 7.77 -11.36
CA THR A 279 -49.05 9.15 -11.00
C THR A 279 -48.33 9.91 -12.11
N LEU A 280 -47.66 9.20 -13.03
CA LEU A 280 -47.02 9.76 -14.23
C LEU A 280 -47.50 9.02 -15.47
N SER A 281 -47.66 9.75 -16.57
CA SER A 281 -47.92 9.13 -17.87
C SER A 281 -46.70 8.36 -18.39
N ASN A 282 -46.91 7.48 -19.38
CA ASN A 282 -45.83 6.71 -20.01
C ASN A 282 -44.69 7.61 -20.50
N VAL A 283 -45.00 8.75 -21.13
CA VAL A 283 -44.00 9.66 -21.70
C VAL A 283 -43.19 10.34 -20.60
N GLU A 284 -43.85 10.78 -19.52
CA GLU A 284 -43.21 11.44 -18.39
C GLU A 284 -42.31 10.46 -17.60
N SER A 285 -42.78 9.24 -17.37
CA SER A 285 -41.98 8.20 -16.71
C SER A 285 -40.75 7.81 -17.55
N VAL A 286 -40.91 7.58 -18.86
CA VAL A 286 -39.78 7.29 -19.75
C VAL A 286 -38.80 8.46 -19.79
N GLY A 287 -39.30 9.70 -19.86
CA GLY A 287 -38.47 10.90 -19.81
C GLY A 287 -37.66 11.01 -18.52
N LEU A 288 -38.30 10.77 -17.36
CA LEU A 288 -37.66 10.80 -16.06
C LEU A 288 -36.63 9.68 -15.89
N ALA A 289 -36.94 8.46 -16.35
CA ALA A 289 -35.99 7.35 -16.37
C ALA A 289 -34.78 7.65 -17.27
N ALA A 290 -34.99 8.24 -18.44
CA ALA A 290 -33.91 8.65 -19.34
C ALA A 290 -33.01 9.72 -18.71
N LEU A 291 -33.60 10.72 -18.03
CA LEU A 291 -32.84 11.72 -17.26
C LEU A 291 -32.02 11.07 -16.14
N GLY A 292 -32.61 10.12 -15.40
CA GLY A 292 -31.90 9.35 -14.37
C GLY A 292 -30.71 8.56 -14.93
N ALA A 293 -30.89 7.93 -16.09
CA ALA A 293 -29.81 7.22 -16.79
C ALA A 293 -28.68 8.18 -17.23
N LEU A 294 -29.04 9.34 -17.81
CA LEU A 294 -28.07 10.36 -18.21
C LEU A 294 -27.27 10.89 -17.02
N VAL A 295 -27.93 11.21 -15.91
CA VAL A 295 -27.26 11.64 -14.67
C VAL A 295 -26.31 10.57 -14.17
N SER A 296 -26.74 9.31 -14.13
CA SER A 296 -25.92 8.19 -13.66
C SER A 296 -24.65 8.01 -14.52
N ILE A 297 -24.80 8.01 -15.85
CA ILE A 297 -23.69 7.85 -16.79
C ILE A 297 -22.74 9.05 -16.71
N ALA A 298 -23.26 10.27 -16.81
CA ALA A 298 -22.46 11.48 -16.76
C ALA A 298 -21.68 11.60 -15.45
N SER A 299 -22.33 11.27 -14.32
CA SER A 299 -21.70 11.31 -13.01
C SER A 299 -20.59 10.27 -12.86
N ASN A 300 -20.79 9.04 -13.36
CA ASN A 300 -19.75 8.00 -13.36
C ASN A 300 -18.57 8.38 -14.26
N VAL A 301 -18.83 8.93 -15.46
CA VAL A 301 -17.78 9.40 -16.38
C VAL A 301 -16.97 10.52 -15.75
N LEU A 302 -17.64 11.50 -15.12
CA LEU A 302 -16.97 12.61 -14.43
C LEU A 302 -16.18 12.14 -13.21
N TYR A 303 -16.69 11.18 -12.45
CA TYR A 303 -15.94 10.56 -11.36
C TYR A 303 -14.64 9.95 -11.87
N TRP A 304 -14.68 9.06 -12.86
CA TRP A 304 -13.47 8.44 -13.39
C TRP A 304 -12.53 9.45 -14.02
N LYS A 305 -13.04 10.44 -14.75
CA LYS A 305 -12.22 11.49 -15.35
C LYS A 305 -11.49 12.34 -14.31
N LYS A 306 -12.09 12.56 -13.14
CA LYS A 306 -11.54 13.41 -12.06
C LYS A 306 -10.75 12.65 -11.02
N ASP A 307 -10.95 11.34 -10.87
CA ASP A 307 -10.17 10.51 -9.96
C ASP A 307 -8.70 10.54 -10.41
N PRO A 308 -7.78 11.05 -9.57
CA PRO A 308 -6.39 11.19 -9.98
C PRO A 308 -5.77 9.81 -10.26
N PRO A 309 -4.81 9.73 -11.19
CA PRO A 309 -4.01 8.52 -11.33
C PRO A 309 -3.26 8.25 -10.02
N ALA A 310 -2.89 6.99 -9.81
CA ALA A 310 -2.11 6.61 -8.64
C ALA A 310 -0.70 7.21 -8.66
N PHE A 311 -0.12 7.32 -9.87
CA PHE A 311 1.21 7.85 -10.17
C PHE A 311 1.19 8.50 -11.56
#